data_AF-A0A914YXB2-F1
#
_entry.id   AF-A0A914YXB2-F1
#
_cell.length_a   1.000
_cell.length_b   1.000
_cell.length_c   1.000
_cell.angle_alpha   90.00
_cell.angle_beta   90.00
_cell.angle_gamma   90.00
#
_symmetry.space_group_name_H-M   'P 1'
#
loop_
_entity.id
_entity.type
_entity.pdbx_description
1 polymer ?
#
loop_
_entity_poly.entity_id
_entity_poly.type
_entity_poly.pdbx_seq_one_letter_code
_entity_poly.pdbx_strand_id
1 'polypeptide(L)'
;MEKSVDPIIFIETVQKLLPEATVSLGWTPSSNYAALNRLDWSKTFRLMSYLSDLRQPVMLTMNLNDVLHSLEQLEWLLGINEPEIFLLVKADATAFVDADFQRLSSISENDKILFDVDDGWRRKLRHLESKIPKKHRRSVEPEKWKNRIFPSSHSMLSTNIISKTGIAFLGWPNALLLSNNEVQNYPSKQIISGKIMFHPKRQLRDITPLRDSGMLLQFFEKNLLTIDSPKIDDSITVLIGYDGRITISNNLRRLDPLYYESSSGKLPKSPCYEFKVTDKGWKIDAEVWTSACHGIKDQSKLLSSATSVSTSEAQIPIYRTFVSLDTPISRNRKLRNIGISKSGDGAIDYLLQELEHSGAAALPNFTLSFICVLFSFYFALIFRA
;
A
#
# COMPACT_ATOMS: atom_id res chain seq x y z
N MET A 1 28.60 12.38 -25.64
CA MET A 1 27.63 11.61 -24.83
C MET A 1 28.10 11.66 -23.40
N GLU A 2 27.28 12.16 -22.50
CA GLU A 2 27.57 12.17 -21.07
C GLU A 2 27.66 10.71 -20.56
N LYS A 3 28.68 10.39 -19.77
CA LYS A 3 28.84 9.03 -19.25
C LYS A 3 27.74 8.77 -18.21
N SER A 4 27.03 7.65 -18.31
CA SER A 4 26.05 7.25 -17.30
C SER A 4 26.76 7.05 -15.96
N VAL A 5 26.32 7.79 -14.93
CA VAL A 5 26.78 7.61 -13.56
C VAL A 5 26.04 6.42 -12.95
N ASP A 6 26.75 5.56 -12.22
CA ASP A 6 26.12 4.50 -11.44
C ASP A 6 25.28 5.12 -10.31
N PRO A 7 23.96 4.89 -10.27
CA PRO A 7 23.09 5.50 -9.27
C PRO A 7 23.46 5.11 -7.84
N ILE A 8 23.96 3.90 -7.61
CA ILE A 8 24.32 3.43 -6.26
C ILE A 8 25.53 4.20 -5.75
N ILE A 9 26.59 4.26 -6.56
CA ILE A 9 27.83 4.98 -6.23
C ILE A 9 27.53 6.46 -6.00
N PHE A 10 26.67 7.06 -6.84
CA PHE A 10 26.26 8.46 -6.69
C PHE A 10 25.57 8.69 -5.34
N ILE A 11 24.56 7.90 -5.01
CA ILE A 11 23.79 8.04 -3.77
C ILE A 11 24.69 7.86 -2.54
N GLU A 12 25.51 6.81 -2.50
CA GLU A 12 26.45 6.55 -1.40
C GLU A 12 27.46 7.70 -1.23
N THR A 13 27.98 8.22 -2.34
CA THR A 13 28.94 9.33 -2.32
C THR A 13 28.30 10.61 -1.82
N VAL A 14 27.08 10.92 -2.27
CA VAL A 14 26.34 12.11 -1.85
C VAL A 14 25.96 12.02 -0.37
N GLN A 15 25.50 10.86 0.12
CA GLN A 15 25.29 10.62 1.55
C GLN A 15 26.54 10.87 2.38
N LYS A 16 27.70 10.43 1.91
CA LYS A 16 28.96 10.56 2.64
C LYS A 16 29.54 11.97 2.62
N LEU A 17 29.49 12.64 1.47
CA LEU A 17 30.19 13.92 1.27
C LEU A 17 29.29 15.14 1.49
N LEU A 18 27.98 15.01 1.22
CA LEU A 18 27.01 16.10 1.22
C LEU A 18 25.70 15.65 1.93
N PRO A 19 25.75 15.34 3.23
CA PRO A 19 24.58 14.84 3.98
C PRO A 19 23.46 15.88 4.14
N GLU A 20 23.77 17.17 4.02
CA GLU A 20 22.79 18.27 4.15
C GLU A 20 22.27 18.78 2.79
N ALA A 21 22.70 18.17 1.68
CA ALA A 21 22.32 18.63 0.34
C ALA A 21 21.02 17.98 -0.15
N THR A 22 20.18 18.74 -0.85
CA THR A 22 19.05 18.20 -1.60
C THR A 22 19.53 17.46 -2.84
N VAL A 23 19.10 16.21 -3.00
CA VAL A 23 19.46 15.38 -4.15
C VAL A 23 18.46 15.62 -5.28
N SER A 24 18.90 16.26 -6.37
CA SER A 24 18.07 16.45 -7.56
C SER A 24 18.23 15.28 -8.53
N LEU A 25 17.11 14.69 -8.95
CA LEU A 25 17.07 13.59 -9.91
C LEU A 25 16.25 14.02 -11.12
N GLY A 26 16.87 13.93 -12.29
CA GLY A 26 16.23 14.18 -13.58
C GLY A 26 16.33 12.97 -14.49
N TRP A 27 15.42 12.88 -15.46
CA TRP A 27 15.45 11.84 -16.47
C TRP A 27 16.24 12.33 -17.68
N THR A 28 17.24 11.56 -18.10
CA THR A 28 17.84 11.77 -19.42
C THR A 28 16.76 11.48 -20.46
N PRO A 29 16.45 12.41 -21.40
CA PRO A 29 15.49 12.14 -22.45
C PRO A 29 15.95 10.93 -23.25
N SER A 30 15.00 10.05 -23.58
CA SER A 30 15.32 8.93 -24.47
C SER A 30 15.83 9.49 -25.80
N SER A 31 16.66 8.74 -26.53
CA SER A 31 17.13 9.13 -27.86
C SER A 31 15.99 9.44 -28.84
N ASN A 32 14.78 9.00 -28.52
CA ASN A 32 13.55 9.41 -29.19
C ASN A 32 12.89 10.57 -28.40
N TYR A 33 13.09 11.80 -28.89
CA TYR A 33 12.48 13.02 -28.33
C TYR A 33 10.94 13.00 -28.34
N ALA A 34 10.31 12.12 -29.13
CA ALA A 34 8.85 11.95 -29.15
C ALA A 34 8.33 10.93 -28.12
N ALA A 35 9.21 10.18 -27.44
CA ALA A 35 8.79 9.18 -26.47
C ALA A 35 8.51 9.81 -25.09
N LEU A 36 7.27 9.66 -24.61
CA LEU A 36 6.87 9.98 -23.24
C LEU A 36 7.77 9.26 -22.23
N ASN A 37 8.39 10.02 -21.32
CA ASN A 37 9.28 9.50 -20.29
C ASN A 37 8.54 9.32 -18.96
N ARG A 38 7.28 8.84 -19.02
CA ARG A 38 6.41 8.64 -17.86
C ARG A 38 7.03 7.72 -16.80
N LEU A 39 6.71 7.98 -15.54
CA LEU A 39 6.92 7.09 -14.41
C LEU A 39 5.80 6.04 -14.41
N ASP A 40 6.19 4.77 -14.58
CA ASP A 40 5.33 3.64 -14.26
C ASP A 40 5.75 3.02 -12.93
N TRP A 41 4.96 2.10 -12.39
CA TRP A 41 5.27 1.44 -11.12
C TRP A 41 6.61 0.69 -11.12
N SER A 42 7.09 0.22 -12.27
CA SER A 42 8.40 -0.43 -12.41
C SER A 42 9.53 0.58 -12.18
N LYS A 43 9.47 1.73 -12.86
CA LYS A 43 10.42 2.84 -12.66
C LYS A 43 10.32 3.40 -11.25
N THR A 44 9.11 3.54 -10.69
CA THR A 44 8.90 4.04 -9.33
C THR A 44 9.51 3.12 -8.27
N PHE A 45 9.25 1.81 -8.33
CA PHE A 45 9.84 0.87 -7.37
C PHE A 45 11.36 0.77 -7.52
N ARG A 46 11.85 0.84 -8.76
CA ARG A 46 13.30 0.91 -9.01
C ARG A 46 13.90 2.19 -8.44
N LEU A 47 13.27 3.34 -8.63
CA LEU A 47 13.71 4.61 -8.05
C LEU A 47 13.77 4.49 -6.52
N MET A 48 12.71 3.98 -5.89
CA MET A 48 12.68 3.80 -4.45
C MET A 48 13.70 2.79 -3.93
N SER A 49 14.10 1.81 -4.75
CA SER A 49 15.17 0.89 -4.36
C SER A 49 16.53 1.55 -4.17
N TYR A 50 16.74 2.74 -4.75
CA TYR A 50 17.94 3.55 -4.55
C TYR A 50 17.75 4.61 -3.46
N LEU A 51 16.53 5.10 -3.25
CA LEU A 51 16.25 6.22 -2.37
C LEU A 51 15.82 5.83 -0.96
N SER A 52 15.45 4.57 -0.72
CA SER A 52 14.89 4.14 0.57
C SER A 52 15.79 4.43 1.77
N ASP A 53 17.11 4.45 1.55
CA ASP A 53 18.10 4.65 2.60
C ASP A 53 18.62 6.10 2.64
N LEU A 54 18.14 6.94 1.72
CA LEU A 54 18.49 8.36 1.67
C LEU A 54 17.78 9.08 2.81
N ARG A 55 18.54 9.89 3.55
CA ARG A 55 17.97 10.80 4.56
C ARG A 55 17.74 12.19 4.00
N GLN A 56 18.49 12.56 2.98
CA GLN A 56 18.39 13.86 2.35
C GLN A 56 17.06 14.03 1.60
N PRO A 57 16.53 15.26 1.52
CA PRO A 57 15.42 15.57 0.64
C PRO A 57 15.77 15.29 -0.83
N VAL A 58 14.77 14.83 -1.60
CA VAL A 58 14.91 14.52 -3.02
C VAL A 58 14.05 15.47 -3.84
N MET A 59 14.62 16.06 -4.88
CA MET A 59 13.89 16.86 -5.87
C MET A 59 13.79 16.10 -7.19
N LEU A 60 12.59 15.68 -7.58
CA LEU A 60 12.34 15.06 -8.88
C LEU A 60 12.06 16.14 -9.91
N THR A 61 12.85 16.20 -10.98
CA THR A 61 12.62 17.16 -12.08
C THR A 61 11.97 16.46 -13.26
N MET A 62 10.77 16.92 -13.66
CA MET A 62 10.00 16.29 -14.75
C MET A 62 9.30 17.33 -15.63
N ASN A 63 9.11 16.99 -16.90
CA ASN A 63 8.30 17.79 -17.80
C ASN A 63 6.81 17.60 -17.50
N LEU A 64 6.00 18.64 -17.71
CA LEU A 64 4.58 18.65 -17.40
C LEU A 64 3.82 17.51 -18.09
N ASN A 65 4.15 17.20 -19.34
CA ASN A 65 3.53 16.09 -20.06
C ASN A 65 3.80 14.74 -19.38
N ASP A 66 5.04 14.49 -18.96
CA ASP A 66 5.41 13.27 -18.25
C ASP A 66 4.71 13.19 -16.90
N VAL A 67 4.58 14.32 -16.19
CA VAL A 67 3.86 14.44 -14.92
C VAL A 67 2.40 14.04 -15.07
N LEU A 68 1.69 14.57 -16.07
CA LEU A 68 0.28 14.26 -16.33
C LEU A 68 0.06 12.77 -16.64
N HIS A 69 1.05 12.12 -17.26
CA HIS A 69 1.02 10.68 -17.51
C HIS A 69 1.55 9.80 -16.36
N SER A 70 1.91 10.41 -15.23
CA SER A 70 2.53 9.77 -14.06
C SER A 70 1.82 10.08 -12.73
N LEU A 71 0.62 10.65 -12.79
CA LEU A 71 -0.04 11.25 -11.62
C LEU A 71 -0.22 10.29 -10.45
N GLU A 72 -0.55 9.02 -10.72
CA GLU A 72 -0.73 8.02 -9.66
C GLU A 72 0.59 7.70 -8.94
N GLN A 73 1.67 7.52 -9.69
CA GLN A 73 3.00 7.27 -9.14
C GLN A 73 3.51 8.48 -8.38
N LEU A 74 3.29 9.68 -8.91
CA LEU A 74 3.70 10.93 -8.27
C LEU A 74 2.93 11.21 -6.99
N GLU A 75 1.62 10.97 -7.00
CA GLU A 75 0.79 11.07 -5.80
C GLU A 75 1.28 10.14 -4.68
N TRP A 76 1.71 8.93 -5.04
CA TRP A 76 2.34 8.02 -4.08
C TRP A 76 3.72 8.51 -3.63
N LEU A 77 4.61 8.92 -4.53
CA LEU A 77 5.95 9.41 -4.20
C LEU A 77 5.90 10.65 -3.29
N LEU A 78 5.06 11.64 -3.62
CA LEU A 78 4.92 12.88 -2.85
C LEU A 78 4.27 12.66 -1.48
N GLY A 79 3.54 11.54 -1.32
CA GLY A 79 2.99 11.09 -0.05
C GLY A 79 3.99 10.43 0.90
N ILE A 80 5.26 10.23 0.49
CA ILE A 80 6.33 9.72 1.34
C ILE A 80 6.87 10.84 2.24
N ASN A 81 7.09 10.52 3.52
CA ASN A 81 7.61 11.47 4.51
C ASN A 81 9.13 11.39 4.66
N GLU A 82 9.73 10.21 4.48
CA GLU A 82 11.18 10.01 4.65
C GLU A 82 11.71 9.00 3.60
N PRO A 83 12.68 9.40 2.73
CA PRO A 83 13.09 10.79 2.52
C PRO A 83 11.94 11.66 2.01
N GLU A 84 12.00 12.96 2.29
CA GLU A 84 11.02 13.89 1.75
C GLU A 84 11.24 14.08 0.24
N ILE A 85 10.20 13.84 -0.55
CA ILE A 85 10.25 13.97 -2.02
C ILE A 85 9.48 15.21 -2.46
N PHE A 86 10.14 16.03 -3.26
CA PHE A 86 9.62 17.20 -3.94
C PHE A 86 9.58 16.98 -5.46
N LEU A 87 8.72 17.71 -6.16
CA LEU A 87 8.58 17.67 -7.61
C LEU A 87 8.77 19.05 -8.21
N LEU A 88 9.76 19.20 -9.09
CA LEU A 88 9.94 20.36 -9.95
C LEU A 88 9.35 20.06 -11.34
N VAL A 89 8.27 20.75 -11.68
CA VAL A 89 7.57 20.62 -12.96
C VAL A 89 8.05 21.70 -13.93
N LYS A 90 8.60 21.26 -15.06
CA LYS A 90 8.97 22.12 -16.19
C LYS A 90 7.91 22.05 -17.27
N ALA A 91 7.54 23.19 -17.86
CA ALA A 91 6.56 23.20 -18.96
C ALA A 91 7.11 23.98 -20.15
N ASP A 92 7.06 23.33 -21.31
CA ASP A 92 7.34 23.97 -22.59
C ASP A 92 6.07 24.59 -23.18
N ALA A 93 6.23 25.49 -24.15
CA ALA A 93 5.13 26.19 -24.82
C ALA A 93 4.12 25.25 -25.50
N THR A 94 4.51 24.01 -25.79
CA THR A 94 3.69 22.99 -26.48
C THR A 94 2.90 22.07 -25.56
N ALA A 95 2.99 22.25 -24.23
CA ALA A 95 2.28 21.38 -23.30
C ALA A 95 0.75 21.54 -23.41
N PHE A 96 0.03 20.42 -23.39
CA PHE A 96 -1.43 20.39 -23.52
C PHE A 96 -2.10 20.42 -22.14
N VAL A 97 -3.19 21.18 -21.99
CA VAL A 97 -4.00 21.22 -20.77
C VAL A 97 -5.22 20.34 -20.98
N ASP A 98 -5.33 19.26 -20.20
CA ASP A 98 -6.55 18.44 -20.13
C ASP A 98 -7.05 18.33 -18.67
N ALA A 99 -8.19 17.67 -18.46
CA ALA A 99 -8.79 17.38 -17.16
C ALA A 99 -7.82 16.80 -16.12
N ASP A 100 -6.77 16.10 -16.59
CA ASP A 100 -5.71 15.53 -15.75
C ASP A 100 -4.88 16.60 -15.00
N PHE A 101 -4.89 17.86 -15.44
CA PHE A 101 -4.22 18.95 -14.75
C PHE A 101 -4.90 19.31 -13.42
N GLN A 102 -6.23 19.22 -13.35
CA GLN A 102 -6.95 19.42 -12.07
C GLN A 102 -6.54 18.39 -11.02
N ARG A 103 -6.16 17.19 -11.47
CA ARG A 103 -5.64 16.14 -10.60
C ARG A 103 -4.24 16.47 -10.10
N LEU A 104 -3.35 17.06 -10.91
CA LEU A 104 -2.03 17.51 -10.45
C LEU A 104 -2.14 18.51 -9.29
N SER A 105 -3.02 19.50 -9.42
CA SER A 105 -3.28 20.48 -8.35
C SER A 105 -3.88 19.86 -7.08
N SER A 106 -4.65 18.77 -7.19
CA SER A 106 -5.11 18.04 -6.00
C SER A 106 -3.99 17.28 -5.27
N ILE A 107 -2.90 16.93 -5.98
CA ILE A 107 -1.71 16.31 -5.37
C ILE A 107 -0.83 17.36 -4.70
N SER A 108 -0.95 18.63 -5.13
CA SER A 108 -0.16 19.78 -4.64
C SER A 108 -0.47 20.24 -3.22
N GLU A 109 -1.38 19.59 -2.48
CA GLU A 109 -1.85 20.03 -1.16
C GLU A 109 -0.77 20.14 -0.06
N ASN A 110 0.49 19.73 -0.32
CA ASN A 110 1.56 19.72 0.67
C ASN A 110 2.76 20.65 0.34
N ASP A 111 2.61 21.64 -0.57
CA ASP A 111 3.72 22.53 -1.02
C ASP A 111 4.96 21.78 -1.60
N LYS A 112 4.80 20.49 -1.89
CA LYS A 112 5.86 19.62 -2.43
C LYS A 112 6.06 19.76 -3.94
N ILE A 113 5.23 20.56 -4.62
CA ILE A 113 5.29 20.76 -6.08
C ILE A 113 5.71 22.19 -6.38
N LEU A 114 6.80 22.33 -7.14
CA LEU A 114 7.34 23.58 -7.64
C LEU A 114 7.12 23.65 -9.16
N PHE A 115 6.67 24.80 -9.65
CA PHE A 115 6.46 25.01 -11.08
C PHE A 115 7.51 25.98 -11.63
N ASP A 116 8.40 25.46 -12.47
CA ASP A 116 9.33 26.27 -13.28
C ASP A 116 8.76 26.38 -14.70
N VAL A 117 7.85 27.34 -14.86
CA VAL A 117 7.06 27.54 -16.08
C VAL A 117 6.99 29.01 -16.45
N ASP A 118 6.75 29.29 -17.73
CA ASP A 118 6.63 30.66 -18.26
C ASP A 118 5.40 31.43 -17.69
N ASP A 119 5.35 32.75 -17.92
CA ASP A 119 4.27 33.60 -17.42
C ASP A 119 2.89 33.29 -18.02
N GLY A 120 2.83 32.63 -19.17
CA GLY A 120 1.58 32.12 -19.74
C GLY A 120 1.03 30.96 -18.92
N TRP A 121 1.88 30.01 -18.58
CA TRP A 121 1.57 28.87 -17.73
C TRP A 121 1.30 29.27 -16.28
N ARG A 122 2.05 30.22 -15.72
CA ARG A 122 1.80 30.76 -14.37
C ARG A 122 0.39 31.35 -14.25
N ARG A 123 -0.09 32.06 -15.28
CA ARG A 123 -1.46 32.60 -15.31
C ARG A 123 -2.51 31.50 -15.36
N LYS A 124 -2.30 30.45 -16.17
CA LYS A 124 -3.19 29.28 -16.25
C LYS A 124 -3.27 28.52 -14.92
N LEU A 125 -2.13 28.31 -14.26
CA LEU A 125 -2.03 27.66 -12.94
C LEU A 125 -2.88 28.38 -11.88
N ARG A 126 -2.68 29.70 -11.73
CA ARG A 126 -3.43 30.52 -10.76
C ARG A 126 -4.95 30.50 -10.97
N HIS A 127 -5.41 30.31 -12.21
CA HIS A 127 -6.84 30.24 -12.50
C HIS A 127 -7.47 28.87 -12.22
N LEU A 128 -6.66 27.80 -12.15
CA LEU A 128 -7.13 26.44 -11.93
C LEU A 128 -7.16 26.07 -10.44
N GLU A 129 -6.23 26.59 -9.64
CA GLU A 129 -6.17 26.39 -8.18
C GLU A 129 -7.46 26.81 -7.45
N SER A 130 -8.18 27.81 -7.98
CA SER A 130 -9.39 28.36 -7.35
C SER A 130 -10.66 27.51 -7.53
N LYS A 131 -10.62 26.43 -8.33
CA LYS A 131 -11.83 25.69 -8.74
C LYS A 131 -11.91 24.23 -8.28
N ILE A 132 -10.97 23.75 -7.46
CA ILE A 132 -10.86 22.31 -7.20
C ILE A 132 -11.52 21.94 -5.88
N PRO A 133 -12.61 21.16 -5.90
CA PRO A 133 -13.12 20.55 -4.68
C PRO A 133 -12.09 19.53 -4.17
N LYS A 134 -11.65 19.70 -2.92
CA LYS A 134 -10.82 18.74 -2.20
C LYS A 134 -11.59 17.44 -2.03
N LYS A 135 -11.44 16.51 -2.96
CA LYS A 135 -12.05 15.19 -2.81
C LYS A 135 -11.19 14.40 -1.83
N HIS A 136 -11.71 14.12 -0.64
CA HIS A 136 -11.08 13.17 0.29
C HIS A 136 -10.93 11.82 -0.42
N ARG A 137 -9.69 11.49 -0.79
CA ARG A 137 -9.33 10.16 -1.27
C ARG A 137 -9.08 9.28 -0.06
N ARG A 138 -9.41 7.98 -0.20
CA ARG A 138 -9.06 6.98 0.81
C ARG A 138 -7.54 6.97 0.95
N SER A 139 -7.07 7.33 2.13
CA SER A 139 -5.66 7.45 2.50
C SER A 139 -5.34 6.34 3.48
N VAL A 140 -4.14 5.79 3.37
CA VAL A 140 -3.53 5.07 4.49
C VAL A 140 -3.22 6.10 5.57
N GLU A 141 -3.48 5.76 6.83
CA GLU A 141 -3.09 6.56 7.99
C GLU A 141 -1.69 6.10 8.45
N PRO A 142 -0.60 6.81 8.11
CA PRO A 142 0.76 6.32 8.36
C PRO A 142 1.03 6.08 9.86
N GLU A 143 0.46 6.91 10.73
CA GLU A 143 0.63 6.86 12.19
C GLU A 143 0.12 5.57 12.84
N LYS A 144 -0.80 4.87 12.17
CA LYS A 144 -1.33 3.58 12.62
C LYS A 144 -0.41 2.41 12.30
N TRP A 145 0.70 2.63 11.59
CA TRP A 145 1.58 1.57 11.11
C TRP A 145 3.04 1.86 11.43
N LYS A 146 3.74 0.85 11.97
CA LYS A 146 5.17 0.93 12.26
C LYS A 146 5.92 -0.06 11.40
N ASN A 147 6.91 0.43 10.66
CA ASN A 147 7.81 -0.44 9.91
C ASN A 147 8.94 -0.94 10.81
N ARG A 148 9.26 -2.24 10.70
CA ARG A 148 10.40 -2.86 11.36
C ARG A 148 11.16 -3.71 10.34
N ILE A 149 12.43 -3.36 10.12
CA ILE A 149 13.32 -4.08 9.21
C ILE A 149 14.23 -4.97 10.05
N PHE A 150 14.32 -6.24 9.66
CA PHE A 150 15.17 -7.22 10.32
C PHE A 150 16.48 -7.38 9.53
N PRO A 151 17.63 -7.55 10.22
CA PRO A 151 18.90 -7.82 9.55
C PRO A 151 18.80 -9.08 8.69
N SER A 152 19.45 -9.05 7.53
CA SER A 152 19.52 -10.21 6.65
C SER A 152 20.91 -10.36 6.07
N SER A 153 21.32 -11.61 5.82
CA SER A 153 22.57 -11.91 5.11
C SER A 153 22.50 -11.63 3.61
N HIS A 154 21.32 -11.30 3.07
CA HIS A 154 21.15 -10.97 1.67
C HIS A 154 21.57 -9.51 1.43
N SER A 155 22.40 -9.29 0.42
CA SER A 155 22.85 -7.95 0.01
C SER A 155 21.79 -7.14 -0.74
N MET A 156 20.60 -7.71 -0.93
CA MET A 156 19.52 -7.10 -1.69
C MET A 156 18.57 -6.33 -0.75
N LEU A 157 18.00 -5.25 -1.28
CA LEU A 157 17.02 -4.41 -0.56
C LEU A 157 15.94 -5.25 0.13
N SER A 158 15.54 -4.84 1.33
CA SER A 158 14.35 -5.31 2.00
C SER A 158 13.76 -4.16 2.82
N THR A 159 12.65 -3.60 2.36
CA THR A 159 12.05 -2.45 3.04
C THR A 159 10.55 -2.32 2.77
N ASN A 160 9.87 -1.64 3.69
CA ASN A 160 8.50 -1.18 3.51
C ASN A 160 8.52 0.35 3.47
N ILE A 161 7.95 0.93 2.43
CA ILE A 161 7.93 2.39 2.24
C ILE A 161 6.50 2.85 2.41
N ILE A 162 6.28 3.64 3.46
CA ILE A 162 4.95 4.14 3.82
C ILE A 162 4.72 5.48 3.12
N SER A 163 3.63 5.56 2.36
CA SER A 163 3.11 6.79 1.78
C SER A 163 1.64 6.96 2.17
N LYS A 164 1.16 8.21 2.18
CA LYS A 164 -0.25 8.54 2.42
C LYS A 164 -1.22 7.74 1.53
N THR A 165 -0.86 7.42 0.29
CA THR A 165 -1.76 6.70 -0.63
C THR A 165 -1.54 5.18 -0.69
N GLY A 166 -0.52 4.66 -0.01
CA GLY A 166 -0.23 3.23 0.00
C GLY A 166 1.15 2.88 0.56
N ILE A 167 1.35 1.60 0.88
CA ILE A 167 2.59 1.08 1.44
C ILE A 167 3.22 0.11 0.44
N ALA A 168 4.45 0.37 0.00
CA ALA A 168 5.17 -0.52 -0.91
C ALA A 168 6.06 -1.48 -0.12
N PHE A 169 6.00 -2.76 -0.47
CA PHE A 169 6.86 -3.82 0.08
C PHE A 169 7.85 -4.23 -1.01
N LEU A 170 9.12 -3.88 -0.81
CA LEU A 170 10.17 -3.99 -1.82
C LEU A 170 11.24 -5.00 -1.39
N GLY A 171 11.64 -5.88 -2.32
CA GLY A 171 12.82 -6.71 -2.11
C GLY A 171 12.59 -7.96 -1.27
N TRP A 172 13.52 -8.38 -0.42
CA TRP A 172 13.40 -9.62 0.35
C TRP A 172 12.34 -9.52 1.48
N PRO A 173 11.79 -10.64 1.98
CA PRO A 173 10.77 -10.68 3.03
C PRO A 173 11.33 -10.45 4.46
N ASN A 174 12.20 -9.47 4.66
CA ASN A 174 12.80 -9.15 5.97
C ASN A 174 12.19 -7.90 6.63
N ALA A 175 11.15 -7.33 6.05
CA ALA A 175 10.46 -6.18 6.60
C ALA A 175 9.05 -6.56 7.08
N LEU A 176 8.66 -6.03 8.23
CA LEU A 176 7.40 -6.27 8.89
C LEU A 176 6.72 -4.94 9.21
N LEU A 177 5.49 -4.79 8.74
CA LEU A 177 4.63 -3.67 9.04
C LEU A 177 3.71 -4.06 10.20
N LEU A 178 3.86 -3.41 11.34
CA LEU A 178 3.08 -3.68 12.54
C LEU A 178 1.94 -2.67 12.68
N SER A 179 0.74 -3.15 13.00
CA SER A 179 -0.32 -2.24 13.43
C SER A 179 0.03 -1.63 14.79
N ASN A 180 -0.10 -0.31 14.90
CA ASN A 180 0.10 0.47 16.10
C ASN A 180 -1.23 0.86 16.77
N ASN A 181 -2.36 0.30 16.31
CA ASN A 181 -3.64 0.49 16.98
C ASN A 181 -3.58 -0.17 18.36
N GLU A 182 -3.87 0.61 19.41
CA GLU A 182 -3.99 0.05 20.76
C GLU A 182 -5.07 -1.03 20.74
N VAL A 183 -4.68 -2.24 21.16
CA VAL A 183 -5.61 -3.35 21.35
C VAL A 183 -6.54 -2.95 22.48
N GLN A 184 -7.68 -2.35 22.14
CA GLN A 184 -8.72 -2.07 23.11
C GLN A 184 -9.15 -3.39 23.76
N ASN A 185 -9.36 -3.38 25.07
CA ASN A 185 -9.85 -4.54 25.84
C ASN A 185 -11.19 -5.09 25.30
N TYR A 186 -11.86 -4.32 24.44
CA TYR A 186 -13.02 -4.68 23.63
C TYR A 186 -12.85 -3.97 22.29
N PRO A 187 -12.63 -4.69 21.18
CA PRO A 187 -13.75 -5.42 20.57
C PRO A 187 -13.62 -6.94 20.42
N SER A 188 -14.75 -7.61 20.23
CA SER A 188 -14.84 -9.07 19.98
C SER A 188 -14.41 -9.49 18.56
N LYS A 189 -14.11 -8.52 17.69
CA LYS A 189 -13.60 -8.73 16.34
C LYS A 189 -12.76 -7.55 15.87
N GLN A 190 -11.76 -7.85 15.07
CA GLN A 190 -10.97 -6.88 14.32
C GLN A 190 -11.03 -7.17 12.83
N ILE A 191 -10.98 -6.12 12.02
CA ILE A 191 -11.09 -6.19 10.57
C ILE A 191 -9.90 -5.46 9.97
N ILE A 192 -9.21 -6.14 9.06
CA ILE A 192 -8.19 -5.55 8.21
C ILE A 192 -8.68 -5.65 6.77
N SER A 193 -8.63 -4.56 6.04
CA SER A 193 -8.95 -4.54 4.62
C SER A 193 -7.95 -3.72 3.85
N GLY A 194 -7.84 -4.01 2.56
CA GLY A 194 -6.97 -3.25 1.67
C GLY A 194 -6.99 -3.78 0.26
N LYS A 195 -6.23 -3.10 -0.59
CA LYS A 195 -6.06 -3.41 -2.00
C LYS A 195 -4.59 -3.67 -2.30
N ILE A 196 -4.29 -4.82 -2.86
CA ILE A 196 -2.94 -5.25 -3.19
C ILE A 196 -2.76 -5.14 -4.70
N MET A 197 -1.67 -4.49 -5.12
CA MET A 197 -1.20 -4.50 -6.50
C MET A 197 0.17 -5.15 -6.55
N PHE A 198 0.26 -6.34 -7.14
CA PHE A 198 1.52 -7.06 -7.30
C PHE A 198 2.32 -6.57 -8.50
N HIS A 199 3.63 -6.51 -8.34
CA HIS A 199 4.58 -6.08 -9.34
C HIS A 199 5.76 -7.08 -9.46
N PRO A 200 5.71 -8.01 -10.43
CA PRO A 200 6.82 -8.94 -10.65
C PRO A 200 8.04 -8.22 -11.23
N LYS A 201 9.22 -8.49 -10.67
CA LYS A 201 10.48 -7.89 -11.13
C LYS A 201 10.91 -8.49 -12.47
N ARG A 202 10.77 -7.72 -13.55
CA ARG A 202 11.16 -8.14 -14.91
C ARG A 202 12.66 -8.44 -15.10
N GLN A 203 13.51 -7.96 -14.21
CA GLN A 203 14.97 -8.11 -14.31
C GLN A 203 15.46 -9.49 -13.85
N LEU A 204 14.64 -10.25 -13.12
CA LEU A 204 14.93 -11.63 -12.73
C LEU A 204 14.27 -12.57 -13.74
N ARG A 205 14.74 -12.53 -15.00
CA ARG A 205 14.11 -13.26 -16.13
C ARG A 205 14.04 -14.78 -15.94
N ASP A 206 14.80 -15.33 -14.99
CA ASP A 206 14.88 -16.77 -14.72
C ASP A 206 14.22 -17.19 -13.40
N ILE A 207 13.63 -16.27 -12.63
CA ILE A 207 13.00 -16.61 -11.35
C ILE A 207 11.49 -16.70 -11.55
N THR A 208 11.00 -17.93 -11.69
CA THR A 208 9.58 -18.22 -11.49
C THR A 208 9.30 -18.00 -10.01
N PRO A 209 8.46 -17.01 -9.63
CA PRO A 209 8.25 -16.74 -8.23
C PRO A 209 7.72 -17.98 -7.51
N LEU A 210 8.21 -18.22 -6.30
CA LEU A 210 7.75 -19.34 -5.48
C LEU A 210 6.23 -19.28 -5.28
N ARG A 211 5.60 -20.46 -5.12
CA ARG A 211 4.14 -20.58 -4.95
C ARG A 211 3.59 -19.88 -3.71
N ASP A 212 4.43 -19.61 -2.73
CA ASP A 212 4.13 -18.89 -1.49
C ASP A 212 4.50 -17.40 -1.56
N SER A 213 4.84 -16.89 -2.75
CA SER A 213 5.16 -15.49 -2.94
C SER A 213 3.91 -14.62 -2.93
N GLY A 214 3.89 -13.62 -2.05
CA GLY A 214 2.75 -12.72 -1.91
C GLY A 214 2.76 -11.90 -0.63
N MET A 215 1.57 -11.44 -0.23
CA MET A 215 1.34 -10.72 1.01
C MET A 215 0.96 -11.70 2.11
N LEU A 216 1.61 -11.60 3.26
CA LEU A 216 1.36 -12.40 4.45
C LEU A 216 0.86 -11.51 5.59
N LEU A 217 -0.38 -11.73 6.01
CA LEU A 217 -0.97 -11.18 7.22
C LEU A 217 -0.74 -12.15 8.38
N GLN A 218 -0.26 -11.67 9.51
CA GLN A 218 0.08 -12.48 10.68
C GLN A 218 -0.70 -11.97 11.90
N PHE A 219 -1.40 -12.87 12.59
CA PHE A 219 -2.14 -12.63 13.83
C PHE A 219 -1.45 -13.37 14.97
N PHE A 220 -1.00 -12.66 16.01
CA PHE A 220 -0.18 -13.25 17.07
C PHE A 220 -0.41 -12.57 18.44
N GLU A 221 -0.11 -13.28 19.53
CA GLU A 221 -0.24 -12.75 20.91
C GLU A 221 1.11 -12.25 21.49
N LYS A 222 2.23 -12.54 20.83
CA LYS A 222 3.58 -12.14 21.25
C LYS A 222 3.69 -10.61 21.40
N ASN A 223 4.44 -10.17 22.42
CA ASN A 223 4.72 -8.75 22.66
C ASN A 223 5.50 -8.16 21.47
N LEU A 224 5.07 -6.99 20.99
CA LEU A 224 5.70 -6.29 19.84
C LEU A 224 7.20 -6.05 20.04
N LEU A 225 7.64 -5.85 21.28
CA LEU A 225 9.06 -5.62 21.62
C LEU A 225 9.92 -6.87 21.46
N THR A 226 9.34 -8.07 21.63
CA THR A 226 10.08 -9.34 21.61
C THR A 226 10.13 -10.00 20.24
N ILE A 227 9.50 -9.40 19.23
CA ILE A 227 9.59 -9.87 17.83
C ILE A 227 11.03 -9.68 17.36
N ASP A 228 11.62 -10.74 16.83
CA ASP A 228 13.03 -10.86 16.45
C ASP A 228 13.22 -11.34 15.01
N SER A 229 12.12 -11.71 14.34
CA SER A 229 12.07 -12.21 12.97
C SER A 229 10.84 -11.66 12.24
N PRO A 230 10.90 -11.47 10.90
CA PRO A 230 9.73 -11.11 10.10
C PRO A 230 8.66 -12.21 10.12
N LYS A 231 9.05 -13.49 10.26
CA LYS A 231 8.14 -14.62 10.41
C LYS A 231 7.93 -14.87 11.91
N ILE A 232 6.70 -14.71 12.37
CA ILE A 232 6.35 -14.79 13.79
C ILE A 232 5.90 -16.21 14.12
N ASP A 233 6.62 -16.85 15.04
CA ASP A 233 6.24 -18.15 15.61
C ASP A 233 4.88 -18.05 16.35
N ASP A 234 4.16 -19.17 16.42
CA ASP A 234 2.87 -19.27 17.11
C ASP A 234 1.82 -18.24 16.62
N SER A 235 1.86 -17.94 15.33
CA SER A 235 0.92 -17.03 14.67
C SER A 235 -0.06 -17.77 13.76
N ILE A 236 -1.21 -17.15 13.53
CA ILE A 236 -2.12 -17.55 12.45
C ILE A 236 -1.86 -16.63 11.26
N THR A 237 -1.65 -17.21 10.10
CA THR A 237 -1.19 -16.47 8.92
C THR A 237 -2.17 -16.58 7.77
N VAL A 238 -2.51 -15.46 7.16
CA VAL A 238 -3.30 -15.38 5.92
C VAL A 238 -2.38 -14.93 4.80
N LEU A 239 -2.10 -15.84 3.86
CA LEU A 239 -1.36 -15.57 2.65
C LEU A 239 -2.33 -15.23 1.52
N ILE A 240 -2.10 -14.10 0.86
CA ILE A 240 -2.68 -13.77 -0.45
C ILE A 240 -1.53 -13.81 -1.46
N GLY A 241 -1.48 -14.89 -2.22
CA GLY A 241 -0.43 -15.18 -3.19
C GLY A 241 -0.62 -14.40 -4.49
N TYR A 242 0.49 -14.03 -5.13
CA TYR A 242 0.50 -13.39 -6.45
C TYR A 242 -0.19 -14.22 -7.54
N ASP A 243 -0.20 -15.53 -7.38
CA ASP A 243 -0.85 -16.46 -8.30
C ASP A 243 -2.37 -16.57 -8.06
N GLY A 244 -2.92 -15.84 -7.08
CA GLY A 244 -4.33 -15.89 -6.68
C GLY A 244 -4.65 -16.96 -5.64
N ARG A 245 -3.66 -17.62 -5.03
CA ARG A 245 -3.89 -18.56 -3.92
C ARG A 245 -4.16 -17.80 -2.61
N ILE A 246 -5.16 -18.22 -1.87
CA ILE A 246 -5.44 -17.73 -0.52
C ILE A 246 -5.25 -18.90 0.44
N THR A 247 -4.45 -18.75 1.49
CA THR A 247 -4.33 -19.77 2.54
C THR A 247 -4.36 -19.13 3.91
N ILE A 248 -5.17 -19.69 4.80
CA ILE A 248 -5.11 -19.43 6.24
C ILE A 248 -4.43 -20.64 6.86
N SER A 249 -3.34 -20.44 7.59
CA SER A 249 -2.61 -21.53 8.27
C SER A 249 -2.38 -21.19 9.73
N ASN A 250 -2.53 -22.19 10.57
CA ASN A 250 -2.33 -22.09 12.00
C ASN A 250 -0.96 -22.69 12.34
N ASN A 251 0.01 -21.83 12.68
CA ASN A 251 1.38 -22.26 12.99
C ASN A 251 1.62 -22.43 14.50
N LEU A 252 0.56 -22.61 15.29
CA LEU A 252 0.66 -22.85 16.73
C LEU A 252 1.27 -24.24 16.99
N ARG A 253 2.43 -24.29 17.66
CA ARG A 253 3.19 -25.54 17.85
C ARG A 253 2.51 -26.60 18.73
N ARG A 254 1.44 -26.23 19.44
CA ARG A 254 0.71 -27.09 20.39
C ARG A 254 -0.80 -27.06 20.13
N LEU A 255 -1.22 -27.54 18.96
CA LEU A 255 -2.63 -27.66 18.62
C LEU A 255 -3.16 -29.06 18.97
N ASP A 256 -4.42 -29.09 19.43
CA ASP A 256 -5.23 -30.31 19.40
C ASP A 256 -5.49 -30.66 17.92
N PRO A 257 -5.31 -31.94 17.48
CA PRO A 257 -5.57 -32.39 16.12
C PRO A 257 -6.94 -32.01 15.54
N LEU A 258 -7.92 -31.68 16.40
CA LEU A 258 -9.26 -31.21 16.02
C LEU A 258 -9.26 -29.83 15.33
N TYR A 259 -8.23 -29.01 15.52
CA TYR A 259 -8.08 -27.72 14.82
C TYR A 259 -7.22 -27.93 13.57
N TYR A 260 -7.87 -28.23 12.43
CA TYR A 260 -7.23 -28.36 11.11
C TYR A 260 -6.13 -27.31 10.89
N GLU A 261 -4.98 -27.72 10.36
CA GLU A 261 -3.78 -26.89 10.27
C GLU A 261 -3.92 -25.72 9.27
N SER A 262 -4.77 -25.86 8.24
CA SER A 262 -4.94 -24.82 7.23
C SER A 262 -6.27 -24.92 6.47
N SER A 263 -6.67 -23.79 5.89
CA SER A 263 -7.81 -23.63 4.99
C SER A 263 -7.34 -22.86 3.75
N SER A 264 -7.84 -23.19 2.56
CA SER A 264 -7.33 -22.60 1.32
C SER A 264 -8.42 -22.35 0.28
N GLY A 265 -8.19 -21.34 -0.55
CA GLY A 265 -9.02 -20.97 -1.69
C GLY A 265 -8.15 -20.52 -2.86
N LYS A 266 -8.78 -20.35 -4.03
CA LYS A 266 -8.10 -19.94 -5.26
C LYS A 266 -8.96 -18.97 -6.05
N LEU A 267 -8.33 -17.90 -6.51
CA LEU A 267 -8.85 -16.97 -7.51
C LEU A 267 -8.04 -17.09 -8.81
N PRO A 268 -8.58 -16.62 -9.94
CA PRO A 268 -7.78 -16.39 -11.13
C PRO A 268 -6.60 -15.47 -10.83
N LYS A 269 -5.49 -15.70 -11.52
CA LYS A 269 -4.31 -14.85 -11.43
C LYS A 269 -4.65 -13.43 -11.92
N SER A 270 -4.44 -12.44 -11.08
CA SER A 270 -4.74 -11.03 -11.31
C SER A 270 -3.58 -10.18 -10.78
N PRO A 271 -3.24 -9.05 -11.42
CA PRO A 271 -2.28 -8.11 -10.88
C PRO A 271 -2.80 -7.40 -9.62
N CYS A 272 -4.11 -7.32 -9.43
CA CYS A 272 -4.72 -6.66 -8.28
C CYS A 272 -5.80 -7.51 -7.60
N TYR A 273 -5.77 -7.48 -6.26
CA TYR A 273 -6.74 -8.10 -5.39
C TYR A 273 -7.18 -7.11 -4.32
N GLU A 274 -8.43 -7.21 -3.89
CA GLU A 274 -8.92 -6.57 -2.68
C GLU A 274 -9.25 -7.66 -1.66
N PHE A 275 -9.09 -7.31 -0.39
CA PHE A 275 -9.30 -8.27 0.69
C PHE A 275 -9.95 -7.63 1.89
N LYS A 276 -10.60 -8.49 2.67
CA LYS A 276 -11.11 -8.21 4.00
C LYS A 276 -10.89 -9.44 4.86
N VAL A 277 -10.04 -9.30 5.87
CA VAL A 277 -9.79 -10.35 6.87
C VAL A 277 -10.41 -9.92 8.19
N THR A 278 -11.25 -10.78 8.74
CA THR A 278 -11.91 -10.58 10.03
C THR A 278 -11.40 -11.62 11.02
N ASP A 279 -10.75 -11.15 12.09
CA ASP A 279 -10.38 -12.00 13.23
C ASP A 279 -11.42 -11.83 14.34
N LYS A 280 -12.13 -12.92 14.66
CA LYS A 280 -13.16 -13.01 15.70
C LYS A 280 -12.60 -13.60 17.00
N GLY A 281 -11.29 -13.81 17.09
CA GLY A 281 -10.61 -14.47 18.21
C GLY A 281 -10.69 -15.99 18.16
N TRP A 282 -11.88 -16.56 17.93
CA TRP A 282 -12.10 -18.02 17.79
C TRP A 282 -12.13 -18.49 16.33
N LYS A 283 -12.17 -17.57 15.37
CA LYS A 283 -12.22 -17.85 13.94
C LYS A 283 -11.63 -16.70 13.16
N ILE A 284 -10.92 -17.00 12.07
CA ILE A 284 -10.47 -16.03 11.10
C ILE A 284 -11.19 -16.30 9.78
N ASP A 285 -11.79 -15.24 9.23
CA ASP A 285 -12.47 -15.24 7.94
C ASP A 285 -11.70 -14.32 6.99
N ALA A 286 -11.32 -14.83 5.82
CA ALA A 286 -10.69 -14.07 4.74
C ALA A 286 -11.63 -14.06 3.51
N GLU A 287 -12.08 -12.87 3.14
CA GLU A 287 -12.79 -12.60 1.89
C GLU A 287 -11.80 -11.90 0.95
N VAL A 288 -11.59 -12.46 -0.25
CA VAL A 288 -10.66 -11.90 -1.24
C VAL A 288 -11.33 -11.90 -2.61
N TRP A 289 -11.15 -10.84 -3.39
CA TRP A 289 -11.69 -10.73 -4.74
C TRP A 289 -10.73 -10.05 -5.71
N THR A 290 -10.89 -10.34 -7.01
CA THR A 290 -10.17 -9.64 -8.07
C THR A 290 -10.67 -8.21 -8.20
N SER A 291 -9.76 -7.27 -8.44
CA SER A 291 -10.09 -5.85 -8.63
C SER A 291 -9.29 -5.26 -9.78
N ALA A 292 -9.77 -4.15 -10.33
CA ALA A 292 -9.04 -3.40 -11.35
C ALA A 292 -7.85 -2.67 -10.72
N CYS A 293 -6.66 -2.81 -11.31
CA CYS A 293 -5.55 -1.94 -10.98
C CYS A 293 -5.85 -0.53 -11.51
N HIS A 294 -5.73 0.49 -10.67
CA HIS A 294 -5.77 1.86 -11.15
C HIS A 294 -4.58 2.10 -12.12
N GLY A 295 -4.80 2.95 -13.12
CA GLY A 295 -3.73 3.43 -14.01
C GLY A 295 -3.26 2.48 -15.12
N ILE A 296 -3.68 1.22 -15.18
CA ILE A 296 -3.30 0.31 -16.29
C ILE A 296 -4.35 0.37 -17.41
N LYS A 297 -4.27 1.39 -18.26
CA LYS A 297 -5.07 1.46 -19.51
C LYS A 297 -4.74 0.34 -20.52
N ASP A 298 -3.66 -0.42 -20.30
CA ASP A 298 -3.12 -1.43 -21.20
C ASP A 298 -3.42 -2.90 -20.80
N GLN A 299 -4.36 -3.16 -19.88
CA GLN A 299 -4.72 -4.55 -19.54
C GLN A 299 -5.31 -5.32 -20.72
N SER A 300 -5.82 -4.63 -21.75
CA SER A 300 -6.30 -5.27 -22.98
C SER A 300 -5.21 -6.10 -23.66
N LYS A 301 -3.91 -5.73 -23.59
CA LYS A 301 -2.83 -6.44 -24.31
C LYS A 301 -2.27 -7.68 -23.59
N LEU A 302 -2.42 -7.79 -22.28
CA LEU A 302 -1.98 -8.98 -21.52
C LEU A 302 -3.07 -10.07 -21.47
N LEU A 303 -4.34 -9.71 -21.68
CA LEU A 303 -5.46 -10.64 -21.80
C LEU A 303 -5.84 -10.94 -23.27
N SER A 304 -5.50 -10.08 -24.24
CA SER A 304 -5.85 -10.29 -25.66
C SER A 304 -5.00 -11.33 -26.40
N SER A 305 -3.99 -11.94 -25.77
CA SER A 305 -3.35 -13.12 -26.35
C SER A 305 -4.25 -14.36 -26.30
N ALA A 306 -5.44 -14.28 -25.68
CA ALA A 306 -6.38 -15.39 -25.59
C ALA A 306 -7.69 -15.21 -26.39
N THR A 307 -8.07 -14.02 -26.85
CA THR A 307 -9.28 -13.87 -27.69
C THR A 307 -9.35 -12.49 -28.35
N SER A 308 -9.44 -12.49 -29.68
CA SER A 308 -9.68 -11.31 -30.51
C SER A 308 -11.15 -10.88 -30.43
N VAL A 309 -11.49 -10.00 -29.49
CA VAL A 309 -12.73 -9.22 -29.58
C VAL A 309 -12.43 -7.78 -29.17
N SER A 310 -12.60 -6.88 -30.13
CA SER A 310 -12.48 -5.44 -29.99
C SER A 310 -13.81 -4.82 -29.53
N THR A 311 -13.71 -3.79 -28.69
CA THR A 311 -14.71 -2.74 -28.33
C THR A 311 -15.63 -2.96 -27.12
N SER A 312 -15.87 -1.84 -26.43
CA SER A 312 -16.49 -1.58 -25.11
C SER A 312 -15.62 -1.92 -23.88
N GLU A 313 -15.66 -1.03 -22.87
CA GLU A 313 -15.00 -1.17 -21.57
C GLU A 313 -15.17 -2.60 -21.05
N ALA A 314 -14.12 -3.42 -21.18
CA ALA A 314 -14.12 -4.78 -20.70
C ALA A 314 -14.23 -4.72 -19.17
N GLN A 315 -15.46 -4.86 -18.67
CA GLN A 315 -15.74 -4.94 -17.25
C GLN A 315 -15.01 -6.18 -16.74
N ILE A 316 -13.92 -5.97 -16.00
CA ILE A 316 -13.08 -7.06 -15.49
C ILE A 316 -13.98 -7.93 -14.60
N PRO A 317 -14.17 -9.22 -14.91
CA PRO A 317 -15.00 -10.08 -14.09
C PRO A 317 -14.44 -10.12 -12.66
N ILE A 318 -15.29 -9.79 -11.70
CA ILE A 318 -14.96 -9.81 -10.27
C ILE A 318 -15.19 -11.23 -9.77
N TYR A 319 -14.10 -11.96 -9.54
CA TYR A 319 -14.12 -13.26 -8.88
C TYR A 319 -13.88 -13.06 -7.40
N ARG A 320 -14.61 -13.82 -6.57
CA ARG A 320 -14.53 -13.72 -5.11
C ARG A 320 -14.36 -15.11 -4.50
N THR A 321 -13.56 -15.20 -3.45
CA THR A 321 -13.40 -16.42 -2.65
C THR A 321 -13.49 -16.09 -1.17
N PHE A 322 -13.92 -17.08 -0.40
CA PHE A 322 -14.08 -16.99 1.04
C PHE A 322 -13.38 -18.19 1.66
N VAL A 323 -12.46 -17.91 2.57
CA VAL A 323 -11.70 -18.92 3.29
C VAL A 323 -11.85 -18.65 4.77
N SER A 324 -12.08 -19.68 5.55
CA SER A 324 -12.30 -19.57 6.99
C SER A 324 -11.48 -20.64 7.72
N LEU A 325 -10.94 -20.29 8.88
CA LEU A 325 -10.27 -21.23 9.77
C LEU A 325 -10.70 -20.99 11.21
N ASP A 326 -11.18 -22.04 11.86
CA ASP A 326 -11.46 -22.01 13.29
C ASP A 326 -10.13 -22.12 14.04
N THR A 327 -9.97 -21.28 15.05
CA THR A 327 -8.74 -21.17 15.83
C THR A 327 -9.00 -21.73 17.22
N PRO A 328 -8.03 -22.36 17.89
CA PRO A 328 -8.20 -22.77 19.28
C PRO A 328 -8.65 -21.55 20.09
N ILE A 329 -9.69 -21.75 20.90
CA ILE A 329 -10.24 -20.68 21.74
C ILE A 329 -9.13 -20.25 22.67
N SER A 330 -8.50 -19.10 22.38
CA SER A 330 -7.67 -18.43 23.38
C SER A 330 -8.59 -18.22 24.58
N ARG A 331 -8.21 -18.76 25.74
CA ARG A 331 -9.01 -18.67 26.98
C ARG A 331 -9.36 -17.22 27.34
N ASN A 332 -8.62 -16.27 26.75
CA ASN A 332 -8.95 -14.86 26.73
C ASN A 332 -9.39 -14.43 25.32
N ARG A 333 -10.57 -13.82 25.21
CA ARG A 333 -11.05 -13.13 23.99
C ARG A 333 -10.27 -11.83 23.72
N LYS A 334 -8.94 -11.85 23.85
CA LYS A 334 -8.07 -10.73 23.53
C LYS A 334 -7.85 -10.71 22.02
N LEU A 335 -7.86 -9.52 21.44
CA LEU A 335 -7.45 -9.38 20.05
C LEU A 335 -5.96 -9.64 19.91
N ARG A 336 -5.60 -10.25 18.80
CA ARG A 336 -4.22 -10.55 18.43
C ARG A 336 -3.59 -9.31 17.80
N ASN A 337 -2.30 -9.13 18.02
CA ASN A 337 -1.50 -8.18 17.27
C ASN A 337 -1.48 -8.55 15.79
N ILE A 338 -1.33 -7.54 14.93
CA ILE A 338 -1.36 -7.69 13.48
C ILE A 338 -0.03 -7.25 12.90
N GLY A 339 0.54 -8.12 12.07
CA GLY A 339 1.68 -7.84 11.22
C GLY A 339 1.35 -8.08 9.75
N ILE A 340 1.88 -7.25 8.87
CA ILE A 340 1.85 -7.44 7.42
C ILE A 340 3.28 -7.56 6.93
N SER A 341 3.55 -8.57 6.13
CA SER A 341 4.89 -8.86 5.63
C SER A 341 4.81 -9.45 4.24
N LYS A 342 5.95 -9.49 3.56
CA LYS A 342 6.10 -10.22 2.31
C LYS A 342 6.45 -11.68 2.59
N SER A 343 6.03 -12.57 1.69
CA SER A 343 6.45 -13.98 1.66
C SER A 343 7.06 -14.29 0.28
N GLY A 344 7.95 -15.29 0.22
CA GLY A 344 8.61 -15.76 -1.01
C GLY A 344 10.09 -15.37 -1.15
N ASP A 345 10.57 -15.32 -2.39
CA ASP A 345 11.99 -15.20 -2.79
C ASP A 345 12.42 -13.77 -3.16
N GLY A 346 11.56 -12.77 -2.93
CA GLY A 346 11.85 -11.39 -3.31
C GLY A 346 11.58 -11.02 -4.77
N ALA A 347 11.12 -11.96 -5.61
CA ALA A 347 10.86 -11.73 -7.04
C ALA A 347 9.62 -10.84 -7.31
N ILE A 348 8.68 -10.73 -6.36
CA ILE A 348 7.45 -9.96 -6.51
C ILE A 348 7.36 -8.87 -5.47
N ASP A 349 7.43 -7.61 -5.88
CA ASP A 349 7.09 -6.49 -4.99
C ASP A 349 5.57 -6.25 -5.02
N TYR A 350 5.05 -5.51 -4.05
CA TYR A 350 3.64 -5.11 -4.09
C TYR A 350 3.40 -3.75 -3.44
N LEU A 351 2.34 -3.10 -3.89
CA LEU A 351 1.76 -1.92 -3.27
C LEU A 351 0.48 -2.32 -2.53
N LEU A 352 0.36 -1.91 -1.28
CA LEU A 352 -0.82 -2.08 -0.45
C LEU A 352 -1.50 -0.71 -0.29
N GLN A 353 -2.63 -0.54 -0.97
CA GLN A 353 -3.45 0.68 -0.98
C GLN A 353 -4.70 0.49 -0.10
N GLU A 354 -5.34 1.60 0.27
CA GLU A 354 -6.61 1.58 1.01
C GLU A 354 -6.56 0.70 2.28
N LEU A 355 -5.38 0.64 2.92
CA LEU A 355 -5.17 -0.20 4.09
C LEU A 355 -5.89 0.40 5.30
N GLU A 356 -6.87 -0.35 5.80
CA GLU A 356 -7.66 0.02 6.97
C GLU A 356 -7.57 -1.08 8.02
N HIS A 357 -7.40 -0.68 9.28
CA HIS A 357 -7.52 -1.56 10.44
C HIS A 357 -8.55 -0.96 11.40
N SER A 358 -9.62 -1.70 11.64
CA SER A 358 -10.70 -1.29 12.54
C SER A 358 -11.01 -2.38 13.57
N GLY A 359 -11.33 -1.96 14.78
CA GLY A 359 -11.93 -2.79 15.81
C GLY A 359 -13.42 -2.44 15.96
N ALA A 360 -14.31 -3.43 16.02
CA ALA A 360 -15.75 -3.17 16.15
C ALA A 360 -16.21 -3.21 17.60
N ALA A 361 -16.30 -2.05 18.27
CA ALA A 361 -16.86 -1.98 19.62
C ALA A 361 -18.31 -2.52 19.60
N ALA A 362 -18.55 -3.63 20.30
CA ALA A 362 -19.90 -4.10 20.56
C ALA A 362 -20.46 -3.33 21.76
N LEU A 363 -20.77 -2.05 21.57
CA LEU A 363 -21.71 -1.34 22.44
C LEU A 363 -23.00 -1.18 21.66
N PRO A 364 -24.10 -1.85 22.05
CA PRO A 364 -25.39 -1.44 21.54
C PRO A 364 -25.67 -0.07 22.13
N ASN A 365 -25.79 0.97 21.28
CA ASN A 365 -26.26 2.31 21.65
C ASN A 365 -27.67 2.32 22.29
N PHE A 366 -28.27 1.15 22.55
CA PHE A 366 -29.55 0.98 23.23
C PHE A 366 -29.49 1.22 24.74
N THR A 367 -28.36 1.02 25.42
CA THR A 367 -28.31 1.16 26.89
C THR A 367 -28.33 2.62 27.35
N LEU A 368 -27.69 3.54 26.61
CA LEU A 368 -27.69 4.96 26.97
C LEU A 368 -29.07 5.62 26.76
N SER A 369 -29.80 5.24 25.70
CA SER A 369 -31.16 5.72 25.48
C SER A 369 -32.12 5.19 26.56
N PHE A 370 -32.01 3.92 26.96
CA PHE A 370 -32.84 3.35 28.03
C PHE A 370 -32.55 3.98 29.40
N ILE A 371 -31.29 4.29 29.71
CA ILE A 371 -30.93 4.97 30.96
C ILE A 371 -31.44 6.41 30.95
N CYS A 372 -31.34 7.15 29.84
CA CYS A 372 -31.91 8.49 29.73
C CYS A 372 -33.44 8.50 29.83
N VAL A 373 -34.13 7.53 29.21
CA VAL A 373 -35.58 7.39 29.30
C VAL A 373 -35.99 7.03 30.74
N LEU A 374 -35.31 6.06 31.38
CA LEU A 374 -35.58 5.72 32.78
C LEU A 374 -35.31 6.88 33.74
N PHE A 375 -34.23 7.66 33.54
CA PHE A 375 -33.97 8.87 34.31
C PHE A 375 -35.04 9.94 34.11
N SER A 376 -35.52 10.13 32.87
CA SER A 376 -36.58 11.10 32.58
C SER A 376 -37.93 10.69 33.18
N PHE A 377 -38.24 9.38 33.22
CA PHE A 377 -39.42 8.86 33.91
C PHE A 377 -39.31 8.98 35.44
N TYR A 378 -38.12 8.74 36.00
CA TYR A 378 -37.87 8.87 37.44
C TYR A 378 -37.97 10.32 37.91
N PHE A 379 -37.41 11.27 37.15
CA PHE A 379 -37.55 12.71 37.42
C PHE A 379 -38.99 13.19 37.28
N ALA A 380 -39.74 12.70 36.29
CA ALA A 380 -41.15 13.06 36.11
C ALA A 380 -42.07 12.54 37.24
N LEU A 381 -41.71 11.42 37.88
CA LEU A 381 -42.42 10.86 39.02
C LEU A 381 -42.13 11.60 40.33
N ILE A 382 -40.89 12.04 40.54
CA ILE A 382 -40.49 12.79 41.75
C ILE A 382 -41.07 14.21 41.77
N PHE A 383 -41.22 14.86 40.61
CA PHE A 383 -41.79 16.23 40.54
C PHE A 383 -43.33 16.27 40.49
N ARG A 384 -44.01 15.13 40.56
CA ARG A 384 -45.49 15.03 40.57
C ARG A 384 -46.09 14.54 41.89
N ALA A 385 -45.25 14.22 42.89
CA ALA A 385 -45.65 14.01 44.28
C ALA A 385 -45.30 15.27 45.09
#